data_AF-A0A1X7ST49-F1
#
_entry.id   AF-A0A1X7ST49-F1
#
_cell.length_a   1.000
_cell.length_b   1.000
_cell.length_c   1.000
_cell.angle_alpha   90.00
_cell.angle_beta   90.00
_cell.angle_gamma   90.00
#
_symmetry.space_group_name_H-M   'P 1'
#
loop_
_entity.id
_entity.type
_entity.pdbx_description
1 polymer ?
#
loop_
_entity_poly.entity_id
_entity_poly.type
_entity_poly.pdbx_seq_one_letter_code
_entity_poly.pdbx_strand_id
1 'polypeptide(L)'
;MDRCRHASAIINGDSTSPTLVVIGGTRRNELVTECLLFDSITTGQYSCRKIPLPESVTGRYSHSLTAVTMSPHCVWLVIVGGDEEIRWKDVGGGKEVARSIPITDTNRLIMIIELVYSEAGEWIVQSVLDGNYLTSKNYQEKYQSYSKTRTWWMDQLIEYPTEREMKLQRYIQSLHEDLQVAHESKVSLQEALVDANKQVKGDDSNDFISSVLEEMRQEQEKLNQIITG
;
A
#
# COMPACT_ATOMS: atom_id res chain seq x y z
N MET A 1 -14.87 23.04 18.30
CA MET A 1 -15.78 22.06 17.66
C MET A 1 -16.19 21.11 18.76
N ASP A 2 -17.27 21.44 19.46
CA ASP A 2 -17.54 20.85 20.77
C ASP A 2 -18.15 19.46 20.60
N ARG A 3 -17.32 18.43 20.77
CA ARG A 3 -17.72 17.01 20.84
C ARG A 3 -16.92 16.28 21.90
N CYS A 4 -17.56 15.43 22.69
CA CYS A 4 -16.89 14.57 23.67
C CYS A 4 -17.22 13.09 23.43
N ARG A 5 -16.42 12.18 24.01
CA ARG A 5 -16.58 10.72 23.86
C ARG A 5 -16.60 10.23 22.40
N HIS A 6 -15.96 10.99 21.51
CA HIS A 6 -15.71 10.58 20.14
C HIS A 6 -14.47 9.67 20.10
N ALA A 7 -14.25 9.00 18.98
CA ALA A 7 -13.00 8.30 18.72
C ALA A 7 -12.29 8.95 17.53
N SER A 8 -10.97 8.86 17.53
CA SER A 8 -10.13 9.40 16.46
C SER A 8 -8.97 8.48 16.15
N ALA A 9 -8.55 8.46 14.89
CA ALA A 9 -7.39 7.71 14.44
C ALA A 9 -6.60 8.51 13.40
N ILE A 10 -5.30 8.24 13.31
CA ILE A 10 -4.45 8.83 12.29
C ILE A 10 -4.37 7.87 11.11
N ILE A 11 -4.59 8.41 9.91
CA ILE A 11 -4.48 7.73 8.62
C ILE A 11 -3.16 8.17 8.00
N ASN A 12 -2.25 7.21 7.86
CA ASN A 12 -1.00 7.37 7.12
C ASN A 12 -1.11 6.54 5.83
N GLY A 13 -1.01 7.21 4.69
CA GLY A 13 -1.03 6.63 3.34
C GLY A 13 -0.19 7.49 2.39
N ASP A 14 -0.51 7.52 1.10
CA ASP A 14 0.25 8.29 0.08
C ASP A 14 0.16 9.82 0.22
N SER A 15 -0.70 10.32 1.09
CA SER A 15 -0.72 11.74 1.43
C SER A 15 0.59 12.15 2.09
N THR A 16 1.17 13.26 1.64
CA THR A 16 2.38 13.85 2.22
C THR A 16 2.20 14.32 3.66
N SER A 17 0.94 14.51 4.10
CA SER A 17 0.59 14.77 5.49
C SER A 17 -0.33 13.68 6.03
N PRO A 18 -0.16 13.27 7.30
CA PRO A 18 -1.15 12.42 7.97
C PRO A 18 -2.53 13.12 7.99
N THR A 19 -3.58 12.31 7.88
CA THR A 19 -4.97 12.73 8.02
C THR A 19 -5.53 12.24 9.35
N LEU A 20 -6.21 13.08 10.12
CA LEU A 20 -6.91 12.68 11.34
C LEU A 20 -8.38 12.43 11.01
N VAL A 21 -8.88 11.23 11.29
CA VAL A 21 -10.31 10.91 11.23
C VAL A 21 -10.93 11.01 12.62
N VAL A 22 -12.15 11.56 12.71
CA VAL A 22 -12.91 11.67 13.95
C VAL A 22 -14.35 11.20 13.74
N ILE A 23 -14.75 10.17 14.47
CA ILE A 23 -16.05 9.50 14.33
C ILE A 23 -16.84 9.59 15.65
N GLY A 24 -18.13 9.88 15.51
CA GLY A 24 -19.12 9.84 16.57
C GLY A 24 -18.86 10.82 17.71
N GLY A 25 -19.28 10.41 18.90
CA GLY A 25 -19.29 11.24 20.10
C GLY A 25 -20.62 11.95 20.29
N THR A 26 -20.64 12.86 21.26
CA THR A 26 -21.84 13.63 21.61
C THR A 26 -21.56 15.12 21.67
N ARG A 27 -22.58 15.91 21.36
CA ARG A 27 -22.61 17.36 21.50
C ARG A 27 -23.88 17.75 22.23
N ARG A 28 -23.77 18.39 23.39
CA ARG A 28 -24.93 18.77 24.22
C ARG A 28 -25.88 17.58 24.48
N ASN A 29 -25.32 16.39 24.76
CA ASN A 29 -26.03 15.12 24.96
C ASN A 29 -26.75 14.53 23.74
N GLU A 30 -26.55 15.10 22.54
CA GLU A 30 -27.04 14.52 21.28
C GLU A 30 -25.91 13.80 20.55
N LEU A 31 -26.23 12.71 19.86
CA LEU A 31 -25.28 11.97 19.03
C LEU A 31 -24.79 12.85 17.88
N VAL A 32 -23.50 12.76 17.57
CA VAL A 32 -22.95 13.41 16.39
C VAL A 32 -22.83 12.39 15.26
N THR A 33 -23.59 12.59 14.19
CA THR A 33 -23.66 11.66 13.05
C THR A 33 -22.66 11.98 11.93
N GLU A 34 -21.78 12.96 12.14
CA GLU A 34 -20.77 13.40 11.18
C GLU A 34 -19.43 12.69 11.39
N CYS A 35 -18.89 12.12 10.32
CA CYS A 35 -17.49 11.70 10.22
C CYS A 35 -16.65 12.85 9.64
N LEU A 36 -15.60 13.23 10.35
CA LEU A 36 -14.73 14.33 9.98
C LEU A 36 -13.35 13.82 9.60
N LEU A 37 -12.81 14.32 8.49
CA LEU A 37 -11.39 14.23 8.17
C LEU A 37 -10.75 15.59 8.34
N PHE A 38 -9.59 15.60 8.99
CA PHE A 38 -8.71 16.74 9.09
C PHE A 38 -7.42 16.44 8.34
N ASP A 39 -7.14 17.20 7.30
CA ASP A 39 -5.91 17.10 6.52
C ASP A 39 -4.94 18.21 6.93
N SER A 40 -3.66 18.07 6.58
CA SER A 40 -2.61 19.05 6.89
C SER A 40 -2.50 19.40 8.39
N ILE A 41 -2.73 18.41 9.26
CA ILE A 41 -2.72 18.61 10.72
C ILE A 41 -1.35 18.98 11.29
N THR A 42 -0.28 18.76 10.51
CA THR A 42 1.10 19.05 10.90
C THR A 42 1.54 20.48 10.61
N THR A 43 0.79 21.23 9.78
CA THR A 43 1.21 22.57 9.29
C THR A 43 0.46 23.72 9.97
N GLY A 44 -0.50 23.43 10.85
CA GLY A 44 -1.37 24.44 11.48
C GLY A 44 -2.43 25.04 10.53
N GLN A 45 -2.37 24.74 9.23
CA GLN A 45 -3.35 25.15 8.22
C GLN A 45 -4.28 23.98 7.88
N TYR A 46 -4.81 23.32 8.90
CA TYR A 46 -5.62 22.12 8.69
C TYR A 46 -6.91 22.46 7.95
N SER A 47 -7.31 21.59 7.01
CA SER A 47 -8.62 21.61 6.39
C SER A 47 -9.50 20.56 7.04
N CYS A 48 -10.79 20.84 7.22
CA CYS A 48 -11.76 19.90 7.76
C CYS A 48 -12.84 19.62 6.71
N ARG A 49 -13.12 18.34 6.47
CA ARG A 49 -14.17 17.90 5.55
C ARG A 49 -14.99 16.77 6.14
N LYS A 50 -16.24 16.66 5.69
CA LYS A 50 -17.15 15.60 6.11
C LYS A 50 -17.11 14.46 5.11
N ILE A 51 -17.11 13.23 5.62
CA ILE A 51 -17.26 12.03 4.80
C ILE A 51 -18.60 11.35 5.13
N PRO A 52 -19.36 10.93 4.11
CA PRO A 52 -20.60 10.21 4.33
C PRO A 52 -20.32 8.83 4.93
N LEU A 53 -20.94 8.55 6.08
CA LEU A 53 -20.97 7.23 6.70
C LEU A 53 -22.39 6.95 7.21
N PRO A 54 -22.81 5.68 7.25
CA PRO A 54 -24.12 5.33 7.78
C PRO A 54 -24.22 5.66 9.27
N GLU A 55 -25.43 5.98 9.73
CA GLU A 55 -25.69 6.30 11.14
C GLU A 55 -25.36 5.14 12.08
N SER A 56 -25.43 3.89 11.59
CA SER A 56 -24.97 2.72 12.34
C SER A 56 -23.49 2.83 12.76
N VAL A 57 -22.67 3.57 12.01
CA VAL A 57 -21.27 3.85 12.30
C VAL A 57 -21.10 5.15 13.08
N THR A 58 -21.71 6.25 12.65
CA THR A 58 -21.46 7.58 13.22
C THR A 58 -22.30 7.89 14.45
N GLY A 59 -23.52 7.35 14.54
CA GLY A 59 -24.45 7.51 15.65
C GLY A 59 -24.06 6.69 16.89
N ARG A 60 -22.83 6.85 17.37
CA ARG A 60 -22.32 6.19 18.57
C ARG A 60 -21.30 7.06 19.31
N TYR A 61 -21.09 6.79 20.59
CA TYR A 61 -20.08 7.45 21.43
C TYR A 61 -19.39 6.43 22.35
N SER A 62 -18.34 6.84 23.07
CA SER A 62 -17.57 5.98 23.98
C SER A 62 -17.07 4.68 23.33
N HIS A 63 -16.59 4.76 22.09
CA HIS A 63 -16.11 3.62 21.32
C HIS A 63 -14.61 3.70 21.04
N SER A 64 -14.02 2.59 20.62
CA SER A 64 -12.64 2.52 20.15
C SER A 64 -12.59 2.64 18.63
N LEU A 65 -11.55 3.31 18.12
CA LEU A 65 -11.26 3.43 16.70
C LEU A 65 -9.76 3.24 16.49
N THR A 66 -9.39 2.40 15.53
CA THR A 66 -7.99 2.26 15.08
C THR A 66 -7.93 2.27 13.57
N ALA A 67 -6.80 2.71 13.01
CA ALA A 67 -6.54 2.70 11.58
C ALA A 67 -5.48 1.64 11.28
N VAL A 68 -5.74 0.82 10.26
CA VAL A 68 -4.83 -0.21 9.76
C VAL A 68 -4.51 0.11 8.31
N THR A 69 -3.26 0.49 8.05
CA THR A 69 -2.78 0.69 6.68
C THR A 69 -2.65 -0.66 5.98
N MET A 70 -3.47 -0.88 4.95
CA MET A 70 -3.47 -2.09 4.13
C MET A 70 -2.58 -1.93 2.91
N SER A 71 -2.55 -0.72 2.34
CA SER A 71 -1.59 -0.26 1.34
C SER A 71 -1.51 1.28 1.40
N PRO A 72 -0.58 1.91 0.66
CA PRO A 72 -0.49 3.36 0.65
C PRO A 72 -1.80 4.08 0.21
N HIS A 73 -2.58 3.43 -0.67
CA HIS A 73 -3.88 3.91 -1.15
C HIS A 73 -5.10 3.33 -0.41
N CYS A 74 -4.91 2.49 0.61
CA CYS A 74 -6.03 1.80 1.28
C CYS A 74 -5.81 1.68 2.79
N VAL A 75 -6.73 2.25 3.56
CA VAL A 75 -6.72 2.21 5.03
C VAL A 75 -8.04 1.68 5.54
N TRP A 76 -7.97 0.77 6.50
CA TRP A 76 -9.13 0.24 7.19
C TRP A 76 -9.28 0.90 8.54
N LEU A 77 -10.45 1.48 8.80
CA LEU A 77 -10.80 1.95 10.13
C LEU A 77 -11.59 0.86 10.85
N VAL A 78 -11.07 0.38 11.96
CA VAL A 78 -11.71 -0.65 12.78
C VAL A 78 -12.34 0.01 14.00
N ILE A 79 -13.65 -0.12 14.12
CA ILE A 79 -14.45 0.38 15.24
C ILE A 79 -14.80 -0.79 16.14
N VAL A 80 -14.69 -0.59 17.46
CA VAL A 80 -15.10 -1.58 18.47
C VAL A 80 -15.97 -0.93 19.54
N GLY A 81 -17.14 -1.52 19.77
CA GLY A 81 -18.08 -1.16 20.83
C GLY A 81 -18.72 0.22 20.65
N GLY A 82 -19.06 0.83 21.79
CA GLY A 82 -19.72 2.11 21.88
C GLY A 82 -21.10 2.04 22.51
N ASP A 83 -21.64 3.22 22.77
CA ASP A 83 -23.00 3.47 23.22
C ASP A 83 -23.80 4.14 22.10
N GLU A 84 -25.08 3.81 21.98
CA GLU A 84 -25.97 4.35 20.92
C GLU A 84 -27.07 5.28 21.42
N GLU A 85 -27.33 5.35 22.74
CA GLU A 85 -28.39 6.20 23.27
C GLU A 85 -28.05 6.65 24.70
N ILE A 86 -28.42 7.89 25.05
CA ILE A 86 -28.39 8.39 26.42
C ILE A 86 -29.84 8.44 26.91
N ARG A 87 -30.18 7.62 27.91
CA ARG A 87 -31.47 7.70 28.60
C ARG A 87 -31.35 8.37 29.95
N TRP A 88 -32.31 9.21 30.28
CA TRP A 88 -32.44 9.79 31.60
C TRP A 88 -33.34 8.90 32.44
N LYS A 89 -32.87 8.52 33.63
CA LYS A 89 -33.63 7.71 34.57
C LYS A 89 -33.85 8.50 35.85
N ASP A 90 -35.10 8.65 36.26
CA ASP A 90 -35.46 9.11 37.60
C ASP A 90 -35.03 8.05 38.63
N VAL A 91 -34.19 8.47 39.58
CA VAL A 91 -33.70 7.64 40.68
C VAL A 91 -34.35 8.00 42.02
N GLY A 92 -35.40 8.81 42.00
CA GLY A 92 -36.15 9.27 43.16
C GLY A 92 -35.66 10.62 43.70
N GLY A 93 -36.53 11.31 44.43
CA GLY A 93 -36.21 12.60 45.06
C GLY A 93 -36.03 13.76 44.08
N GLY A 94 -36.60 13.67 42.86
CA GLY A 94 -36.46 14.68 41.81
C GLY A 94 -35.09 14.68 41.12
N LYS A 95 -34.31 13.61 41.27
CA LYS A 95 -32.98 13.46 40.67
C LYS A 95 -33.03 12.50 39.49
N GLU A 96 -32.60 12.98 38.34
CA GLU A 96 -32.36 12.15 37.17
C GLU A 96 -30.86 11.90 36.97
N VAL A 97 -30.53 10.70 36.48
CA VAL A 97 -29.16 10.34 36.09
C VAL A 97 -29.13 9.88 34.64
N ALA A 98 -28.11 10.33 33.91
CA ALA A 98 -27.85 9.87 32.55
C ALA A 98 -27.33 8.43 32.59
N ARG A 99 -27.95 7.57 31.79
CA ARG A 99 -27.56 6.18 31.57
C ARG A 99 -27.25 5.96 30.10
N SER A 100 -26.00 5.59 29.83
CA SER A 100 -25.60 5.09 28.51
C SER A 100 -26.26 3.77 28.19
N ILE A 101 -26.70 3.60 26.94
CA ILE A 101 -27.12 2.33 26.36
C ILE A 101 -25.99 1.82 25.47
N PRO A 102 -25.30 0.73 25.87
CA PRO A 102 -24.24 0.14 25.06
C PRO A 102 -24.83 -0.54 23.83
N ILE A 103 -24.06 -0.55 22.75
CA ILE A 103 -24.35 -1.35 21.56
C ILE A 103 -24.17 -2.83 21.92
N THR A 104 -25.28 -3.57 21.95
CA THR A 104 -25.27 -5.03 22.21
C THR A 104 -25.48 -5.87 20.96
N ASP A 105 -25.83 -5.25 19.84
CA ASP A 105 -25.93 -5.93 18.55
C ASP A 105 -24.53 -6.37 18.09
N THR A 106 -24.33 -7.68 17.98
CA THR A 106 -23.07 -8.31 17.56
C THR A 106 -22.62 -7.84 16.19
N ASN A 107 -23.57 -7.48 15.31
CA ASN A 107 -23.25 -6.99 13.97
C ASN A 107 -22.70 -5.56 13.99
N ARG A 108 -23.00 -4.78 15.03
CA ARG A 108 -22.56 -3.39 15.17
C ARG A 108 -21.43 -3.23 16.18
N LEU A 109 -21.08 -4.30 16.90
CA LEU A 109 -20.04 -4.30 17.91
C LEU A 109 -18.65 -4.13 17.30
N ILE A 110 -18.38 -4.78 16.16
CA ILE A 110 -17.15 -4.60 15.39
C ILE A 110 -17.53 -4.23 13.97
N MET A 111 -17.01 -3.10 13.50
CA MET A 111 -17.25 -2.63 12.13
C MET A 111 -15.93 -2.20 11.49
N ILE A 112 -15.79 -2.46 10.19
CA ILE A 112 -14.64 -2.01 9.40
C ILE A 112 -15.12 -1.05 8.33
N ILE A 113 -14.49 0.11 8.24
CA ILE A 113 -14.71 1.07 7.16
C ILE A 113 -13.47 1.04 6.29
N GLU A 114 -13.66 0.76 5.01
CA GLU A 114 -12.60 0.80 4.02
C GLU A 114 -12.52 2.20 3.41
N LEU A 115 -11.39 2.85 3.61
CA LEU A 115 -11.04 4.10 2.96
C LEU A 115 -10.04 3.85 1.85
N VAL A 116 -10.31 4.40 0.67
CA VAL A 116 -9.38 4.38 -0.46
C VAL A 116 -8.98 5.79 -0.83
N TYR A 117 -7.72 5.97 -1.21
CA TYR A 117 -7.20 7.24 -1.69
C TYR A 117 -7.49 7.34 -3.19
N SER A 118 -8.33 8.29 -3.58
CA SER A 118 -8.75 8.49 -4.97
C SER A 118 -7.69 9.23 -5.80
N GLU A 119 -7.80 9.11 -7.13
CA GLU A 119 -6.96 9.86 -8.07
C GLU A 119 -7.07 11.39 -7.91
N ALA A 120 -8.19 11.87 -7.35
CA ALA A 120 -8.40 13.27 -7.03
C ALA A 120 -7.60 13.75 -5.79
N GLY A 121 -6.81 12.88 -5.16
CA GLY A 121 -6.02 13.20 -3.98
C GLY A 121 -6.82 13.18 -2.67
N GLU A 122 -7.94 12.45 -2.66
CA GLU A 122 -8.89 12.46 -1.56
C GLU A 122 -9.21 11.06 -1.03
N TRP A 123 -9.24 10.90 0.30
CA TRP A 123 -9.81 9.71 0.93
C TRP A 123 -11.32 9.65 0.72
N ILE A 124 -11.82 8.52 0.24
CA ILE A 124 -13.24 8.23 0.05
C ILE A 124 -13.60 6.90 0.71
N VAL A 125 -14.87 6.73 1.11
CA VAL A 125 -15.38 5.47 1.66
C VAL A 125 -15.71 4.51 0.54
N GLN A 126 -14.99 3.39 0.50
CA GLN A 126 -15.22 2.32 -0.46
C GLN A 126 -16.27 1.33 0.06
N SER A 127 -16.21 0.97 1.34
CA SER A 127 -17.12 0.01 1.94
C SER A 127 -17.26 0.19 3.45
N VAL A 128 -18.38 -0.29 3.99
CA VAL A 128 -18.65 -0.39 5.43
C VAL A 128 -19.10 -1.81 5.71
N LEU A 129 -18.36 -2.50 6.57
CA LEU A 129 -18.49 -3.91 6.86
C LEU A 129 -18.95 -4.07 8.30
N ASP A 130 -20.11 -4.68 8.48
CA ASP A 130 -20.67 -5.05 9.78
C ASP A 130 -20.31 -6.49 10.14
N GLY A 131 -20.64 -6.94 11.36
CA GLY A 131 -20.32 -8.28 11.83
C GLY A 131 -20.89 -9.41 10.95
N ASN A 132 -22.02 -9.20 10.29
CA ASN A 132 -22.54 -10.18 9.32
C ASN A 132 -21.60 -10.29 8.13
N TYR A 133 -21.22 -9.16 7.54
CA TYR A 133 -20.34 -9.14 6.38
C TYR A 133 -18.93 -9.64 6.70
N LEU A 134 -18.41 -9.36 7.89
CA LEU A 134 -17.10 -9.81 8.35
C LEU A 134 -16.98 -11.35 8.44
N THR A 135 -18.09 -12.07 8.55
CA THR A 135 -18.10 -13.54 8.54
C THR A 135 -18.37 -14.14 7.17
N SER A 136 -18.62 -13.29 6.16
CA SER A 136 -18.92 -13.75 4.81
C SER A 136 -17.69 -14.32 4.10
N LYS A 137 -17.91 -15.31 3.24
CA LYS A 137 -16.86 -15.89 2.38
C LYS A 137 -16.19 -14.83 1.51
N ASN A 138 -16.97 -13.88 0.97
CA ASN A 138 -16.48 -12.79 0.14
C ASN A 138 -15.48 -11.91 0.91
N TYR A 139 -15.81 -11.52 2.14
CA TYR A 139 -14.88 -10.77 2.99
C TYR A 139 -13.59 -11.55 3.27
N GLN A 140 -13.69 -12.85 3.58
CA GLN A 140 -12.50 -13.67 3.83
C GLN A 140 -11.56 -13.73 2.62
N GLU A 141 -12.12 -13.92 1.42
CA GLU A 141 -11.34 -13.88 0.16
C GLU A 141 -10.72 -12.51 -0.08
N LYS A 142 -11.48 -11.43 0.14
CA LYS A 142 -11.00 -10.04 0.03
C LYS A 142 -9.85 -9.77 1.02
N TYR A 143 -10.01 -10.16 2.29
CA TYR A 143 -8.98 -10.01 3.31
C TYR A 143 -7.72 -10.82 2.99
N GLN A 144 -7.84 -12.04 2.46
CA GLN A 144 -6.70 -12.84 2.01
C GLN A 144 -5.95 -12.16 0.86
N SER A 145 -6.66 -11.49 -0.05
CA SER A 145 -6.03 -10.69 -1.10
C SER A 145 -5.25 -9.51 -0.50
N TYR A 146 -5.89 -8.70 0.35
CA TYR A 146 -5.22 -7.55 0.96
C TYR A 146 -4.08 -7.92 1.90
N SER A 147 -4.18 -9.02 2.64
CA SER A 147 -3.09 -9.44 3.53
C SER A 147 -1.83 -9.78 2.74
N LYS A 148 -1.96 -10.41 1.57
CA LYS A 148 -0.82 -10.62 0.64
C LYS A 148 -0.22 -9.31 0.17
N THR A 149 -1.06 -8.36 -0.27
CA THR A 149 -0.60 -7.03 -0.72
C THR A 149 0.07 -6.26 0.41
N ARG A 150 -0.49 -6.30 1.62
CA ARG A 150 0.06 -5.65 2.81
C ARG A 150 1.39 -6.26 3.21
N THR A 151 1.50 -7.59 3.25
CA THR A 151 2.77 -8.27 3.54
C THR A 151 3.82 -7.91 2.52
N TRP A 152 3.49 -7.98 1.22
CA TRP A 152 4.41 -7.56 0.15
C TRP A 152 4.89 -6.11 0.34
N TRP A 153 3.97 -5.18 0.63
CA TRP A 153 4.34 -3.78 0.89
C TRP A 153 5.18 -3.59 2.16
N MET A 154 4.84 -4.30 3.24
CA MET A 154 5.61 -4.26 4.48
C MET A 154 7.01 -4.83 4.27
N ASP A 155 7.16 -5.90 3.49
CA ASP A 155 8.46 -6.47 3.14
C ASP A 155 9.30 -5.46 2.34
N GLN A 156 8.69 -4.70 1.41
CA GLN A 156 9.37 -3.62 0.69
C GLN A 156 9.79 -2.44 1.59
N LEU A 157 9.07 -2.20 2.70
CA LEU A 157 9.38 -1.13 3.67
C LEU A 157 10.35 -1.60 4.78
N ILE A 158 10.34 -2.90 5.10
CA ILE A 158 11.16 -3.53 6.16
C ILE A 158 12.52 -4.00 5.61
N GLU A 159 12.65 -4.29 4.30
CA GLU A 159 13.97 -4.31 3.68
C GLU A 159 14.60 -2.93 3.93
N TYR A 160 15.65 -2.91 4.76
CA TYR A 160 16.37 -1.68 5.06
C TYR A 160 16.70 -1.00 3.72
N PRO A 161 16.46 0.32 3.57
CA PRO A 161 16.79 1.05 2.35
C PRO A 161 18.19 0.69 1.83
N THR A 162 19.13 0.51 2.77
CA THR A 162 20.51 0.09 2.53
C THR A 162 20.65 -1.31 1.92
N GLU A 163 19.86 -2.31 2.30
CA GLU A 163 19.96 -3.66 1.72
C GLU A 163 19.44 -3.70 0.28
N ARG A 164 18.31 -3.04 0.03
CA ARG A 164 17.75 -2.88 -1.31
C ARG A 164 18.68 -2.08 -2.22
N GLU A 165 19.22 -0.96 -1.73
CA GLU A 165 20.23 -0.17 -2.43
C GLU A 165 21.49 -0.99 -2.73
N MET A 166 22.00 -1.78 -1.77
CA MET A 166 23.15 -2.66 -2.01
C MET A 166 22.85 -3.78 -3.01
N LYS A 167 21.63 -4.33 -3.04
CA LYS A 167 21.22 -5.32 -4.06
C LYS A 167 21.15 -4.68 -5.43
N LEU A 168 20.57 -3.49 -5.53
CA LEU A 168 20.50 -2.71 -6.78
C LEU A 168 21.90 -2.31 -7.27
N GLN A 169 22.78 -1.85 -6.38
CA GLN A 169 24.17 -1.51 -6.71
C GLN A 169 24.95 -2.73 -7.21
N ARG A 170 24.81 -3.90 -6.55
CA ARG A 170 25.41 -5.15 -7.03
C ARG A 170 24.89 -5.55 -8.41
N TYR A 171 23.59 -5.39 -8.66
CA TYR A 171 23.01 -5.68 -9.96
C TYR A 171 23.50 -4.72 -11.06
N ILE A 172 23.55 -3.42 -10.77
CA ILE A 172 24.11 -2.40 -11.68
C ILE A 172 25.59 -2.69 -11.99
N GLN A 173 26.36 -3.13 -11.00
CA GLN A 173 27.76 -3.51 -11.17
C GLN A 173 27.91 -4.72 -12.09
N SER A 174 27.11 -5.77 -11.87
CA SER A 174 27.07 -6.96 -12.74
C SER A 174 26.75 -6.59 -14.18
N LEU A 175 25.73 -5.74 -14.39
CA LEU A 175 25.35 -5.29 -15.74
C LEU A 175 26.47 -4.51 -16.43
N HIS A 176 27.26 -3.72 -15.70
CA HIS A 176 28.42 -3.05 -16.27
C HIS A 176 29.52 -4.03 -16.67
N GLU A 177 29.76 -5.07 -15.88
CA GLU A 177 30.74 -6.13 -16.18
C GLU A 177 30.32 -6.90 -17.45
N ASP A 178 29.06 -7.31 -17.54
CA ASP A 178 28.52 -7.99 -18.72
C ASP A 178 28.62 -7.11 -19.98
N LEU A 179 28.32 -5.81 -19.84
CA LEU A 179 28.43 -4.85 -20.94
C LEU A 179 29.90 -4.66 -21.39
N GLN A 180 30.84 -4.65 -20.45
CA GLN A 180 32.26 -4.55 -20.76
C GLN A 180 32.75 -5.78 -21.51
N VAL A 181 32.42 -6.98 -21.05
CA VAL A 181 32.77 -8.24 -21.74
C VAL A 181 32.19 -8.26 -23.14
N ALA A 182 30.91 -7.90 -23.30
CA ALA A 182 30.28 -7.83 -24.62
C ALA A 182 30.96 -6.82 -25.54
N HIS A 183 31.43 -5.69 -25.00
CA HIS A 183 32.19 -4.70 -25.77
C HIS A 183 33.56 -5.23 -26.21
N GLU A 184 34.30 -5.88 -25.31
CA GLU A 184 35.61 -6.48 -25.61
C GLU A 184 35.49 -7.58 -26.66
N SER A 185 34.51 -8.48 -26.54
CA SER A 185 34.22 -9.50 -27.57
C SER A 185 33.89 -8.87 -28.91
N LYS A 186 33.09 -7.80 -28.94
CA LYS A 186 32.76 -7.09 -30.19
C LYS A 186 34.01 -6.51 -30.85
N VAL A 187 34.92 -5.91 -30.09
CA VAL A 187 36.18 -5.35 -30.62
C VAL A 187 37.06 -6.47 -31.18
N SER A 188 37.23 -7.57 -30.44
CA SER A 188 37.98 -8.75 -30.89
C SER A 188 37.45 -9.31 -32.22
N LEU A 189 36.12 -9.45 -32.33
CA LEU A 189 35.47 -9.89 -33.57
C LEU A 189 35.71 -8.91 -34.73
N GLN A 190 35.69 -7.60 -34.47
CA GLN A 190 36.00 -6.61 -35.50
C GLN A 190 37.45 -6.69 -35.96
N GLU A 191 38.40 -6.87 -35.05
CA GLU A 191 39.83 -7.04 -35.38
C GLU A 191 40.07 -8.31 -36.20
N ALA A 192 39.50 -9.44 -35.77
CA ALA A 192 39.56 -10.71 -36.49
C ALA A 192 38.98 -10.58 -37.91
N LEU A 193 37.86 -9.89 -38.06
CA LEU A 193 37.24 -9.64 -39.37
C LEU A 193 38.11 -8.76 -40.28
N VAL A 194 38.76 -7.73 -39.72
CA VAL A 194 39.68 -6.85 -40.46
C VAL A 194 40.92 -7.62 -40.92
N ASP A 195 41.50 -8.47 -40.07
CA ASP A 195 42.67 -9.26 -40.42
C ASP A 195 42.34 -10.39 -41.40
N ALA A 196 41.17 -11.02 -41.28
CA ALA A 196 40.67 -11.96 -42.28
C ALA A 196 40.53 -11.29 -43.67
N ASN A 197 39.97 -10.08 -43.73
CA ASN A 197 39.84 -9.33 -44.98
C ASN A 197 41.19 -8.95 -45.62
N LYS A 198 42.28 -8.82 -44.83
CA LYS A 198 43.63 -8.61 -45.39
C LYS A 198 44.22 -9.89 -45.99
N GLN A 199 43.89 -11.07 -45.45
CA GLN A 199 44.44 -12.36 -45.86
C GLN A 199 43.75 -12.95 -47.11
N VAL A 200 42.53 -12.54 -47.44
CA VAL A 200 41.75 -13.00 -48.62
C VAL A 200 42.30 -12.49 -49.98
N LYS A 201 43.50 -11.91 -50.03
CA LYS A 201 44.14 -11.47 -51.29
C LYS A 201 44.91 -12.56 -52.06
N GLY A 202 44.82 -13.84 -51.67
CA GLY A 202 45.46 -14.97 -52.35
C GLY A 202 44.55 -16.21 -52.48
N ASP A 203 44.78 -17.01 -53.53
CA ASP A 203 43.91 -18.02 -54.16
C ASP A 203 43.35 -19.19 -53.32
N ASP A 204 43.56 -19.28 -51.99
CA ASP A 204 43.07 -20.39 -51.13
C ASP A 204 41.85 -19.98 -50.27
N SER A 205 40.88 -19.31 -50.89
CA SER A 205 39.80 -18.59 -50.19
C SER A 205 38.77 -19.46 -49.46
N ASN A 206 38.63 -20.76 -49.75
CA ASN A 206 37.47 -21.54 -49.30
C ASN A 206 37.68 -22.22 -47.93
N ASP A 207 38.86 -22.79 -47.69
CA ASP A 207 39.17 -23.47 -46.42
C ASP A 207 39.38 -22.45 -45.28
N PHE A 208 39.92 -21.28 -45.60
CA PHE A 208 40.10 -20.18 -44.65
C PHE A 208 38.76 -19.57 -44.20
N ILE A 209 37.81 -19.35 -45.12
CA ILE A 209 36.47 -18.85 -44.77
C ILE A 209 35.73 -19.84 -43.87
N SER A 210 35.93 -21.14 -44.10
CA SER A 210 35.29 -22.18 -43.29
C SER A 210 35.79 -22.23 -41.85
N SER A 211 37.09 -21.96 -41.59
CA SER A 211 37.61 -21.90 -40.22
C SER A 211 37.14 -20.64 -39.49
N VAL A 212 37.09 -19.50 -40.18
CA VAL A 212 36.65 -18.22 -39.60
C VAL A 212 35.16 -18.26 -39.21
N LEU A 213 34.32 -18.87 -40.04
CA LEU A 213 32.90 -19.06 -39.70
C LEU A 213 32.70 -19.93 -38.46
N GLU A 214 33.60 -20.89 -38.22
CA GLU A 214 33.53 -21.76 -37.05
C GLU A 214 34.00 -21.04 -35.77
N GLU A 215 35.03 -20.21 -35.85
CA GLU A 215 35.44 -19.33 -34.73
C GLU A 215 34.35 -18.31 -34.37
N MET A 216 33.73 -17.67 -35.37
CA MET A 216 32.60 -16.76 -35.15
C MET A 216 31.41 -17.47 -34.50
N ARG A 217 31.12 -18.72 -34.90
CA ARG A 217 30.05 -19.53 -34.30
C ARG A 217 30.33 -19.81 -32.83
N GLN A 218 31.56 -20.19 -32.48
CA GLN A 218 31.97 -20.45 -31.10
C GLN A 218 31.93 -19.19 -30.22
N GLU A 219 32.36 -18.05 -30.74
CA GLU A 219 32.24 -16.75 -30.04
C GLU A 219 30.77 -16.35 -29.83
N GLN A 220 29.92 -16.52 -30.85
CA GLN A 220 28.49 -16.24 -30.75
C GLN A 220 27.81 -17.13 -29.69
N GLU A 221 28.23 -18.40 -29.59
CA GLU A 221 27.69 -19.35 -28.63
C GLU A 221 28.11 -19.05 -27.19
N LYS A 222 29.35 -18.57 -26.97
CA LYS A 222 29.79 -18.01 -25.68
C LYS A 222 28.99 -16.77 -25.31
N LEU A 223 28.73 -15.86 -26.25
CA LEU A 223 27.94 -14.66 -26.01
C LEU A 223 26.50 -15.01 -25.61
N ASN A 224 25.89 -15.99 -26.27
CA ASN A 224 24.54 -16.46 -25.95
C ASN A 224 24.46 -17.10 -24.55
N GLN A 225 25.50 -17.83 -24.11
CA GLN A 225 25.54 -18.40 -22.75
C GLN A 225 25.62 -17.32 -21.67
N ILE A 226 26.29 -16.20 -21.93
CA ILE A 226 26.33 -15.04 -21.02
C ILE A 226 24.97 -14.33 -20.95
N ILE A 227 24.22 -14.29 -22.05
CA ILE A 227 22.92 -13.59 -22.13
C ILE A 227 21.77 -14.43 -21.54
N THR A 228 21.90 -15.76 -21.45
CA THR A 228 20.82 -16.67 -21.02
C THR A 228 21.02 -17.34 -19.66
N GLY A 229 22.18 -17.15 -19.01
CA GLY A 229 22.44 -17.58 -17.63
C GLY A 229 21.99 -16.55 -16.59
#